data_AF-A0A813QEI3-F1
#
_entry.id   AF-A0A813QEI3-F1
#
_cell.length_a   1.000
_cell.length_b   1.000
_cell.length_c   1.000
_cell.angle_alpha   90.00
_cell.angle_beta   90.00
_cell.angle_gamma   90.00
#
_symmetry.space_group_name_H-M   'P 1'
#
loop_
_entity.id
_entity.type
_entity.pdbx_description
1 polymer ?
#
loop_
_entity_poly.entity_id
_entity_poly.type
_entity_poly.pdbx_seq_one_letter_code
_entity_poly.pdbx_strand_id
1 'polypeptide(L)'
;MKILFSDEKMFDLDGMYNTQNDVIWAINRAQADDKGGIKQKQKFPQKVMVWFDVCSKGVTPLIIFDEETLNHERYIKKVLPVAKKYGNKVFGNDWTFQQDNSKPHIHRLTQQWYKGKDNFPNFIDKDHWPPNSPDLNPLGYCIWNEFVHQMNWNKVK
;
A
#
# COMPACT_ATOMS: atom_id res chain seq x y z
N MET A 1 -7.89 -15.70 12.58
CA MET A 1 -7.24 -15.63 11.26
C MET A 1 -5.80 -15.14 11.44
N LYS A 2 -4.80 -15.87 10.97
CA LYS A 2 -3.36 -15.50 11.08
C LYS A 2 -2.83 -15.12 9.69
N ILE A 3 -3.37 -14.04 9.14
CA ILE A 3 -2.98 -13.51 7.84
C ILE A 3 -2.24 -12.19 8.06
N LEU A 4 -1.13 -12.02 7.36
CA LEU A 4 -0.38 -10.78 7.26
C LEU A 4 -0.66 -10.20 5.88
N PHE A 5 -1.48 -9.14 5.84
CA PHE A 5 -1.84 -8.45 4.61
C PHE A 5 -0.81 -7.37 4.32
N SER A 6 -0.34 -7.32 3.07
CA SER A 6 0.65 -6.37 2.58
C SER A 6 0.08 -5.55 1.43
N ASP A 7 0.58 -4.34 1.26
CA ASP A 7 0.25 -3.47 0.13
C ASP A 7 1.27 -2.34 0.01
N GLU A 8 1.38 -1.77 -1.18
CA GLU A 8 2.13 -0.56 -1.46
C GLU A 8 1.18 0.60 -1.79
N LYS A 9 1.52 1.80 -1.32
CA LYS A 9 0.84 3.01 -1.73
C LYS A 9 1.81 4.10 -2.13
N MET A 10 1.54 4.70 -3.29
CA MET A 10 2.20 5.92 -3.72
C MET A 10 1.51 7.14 -3.11
N PHE A 11 2.28 8.01 -2.49
CA PHE A 11 1.85 9.32 -2.02
C PHE A 11 2.55 10.39 -2.86
N ASP A 12 1.82 11.42 -3.28
CA ASP A 12 2.39 12.59 -3.95
C ASP A 12 2.27 13.85 -3.07
N LEU A 13 3.13 14.84 -3.31
CA LEU A 13 3.15 16.09 -2.54
C LEU A 13 1.93 16.99 -2.78
N ASP A 14 1.20 16.77 -3.88
CA ASP A 14 -0.04 17.50 -4.18
C ASP A 14 -1.19 17.07 -3.24
N GLY A 15 -1.01 15.96 -2.53
CA GLY A 15 -1.97 15.42 -1.59
C GLY A 15 -3.05 14.60 -2.28
N MET A 16 -3.85 13.94 -1.45
CA MET A 16 -4.93 13.08 -1.90
C MET A 16 -6.23 13.88 -1.97
N TYR A 17 -6.80 13.94 -3.17
CA TYR A 17 -8.10 14.56 -3.42
C TYR A 17 -9.03 13.51 -4.01
N ASN A 18 -10.16 13.27 -3.34
CA ASN A 18 -11.18 12.36 -3.80
C ASN A 18 -12.34 13.15 -4.40
N THR A 19 -12.44 13.18 -5.72
CA THR A 19 -13.50 13.90 -6.46
C THR A 19 -14.92 13.48 -6.07
N GLN A 20 -15.12 12.28 -5.52
CA GLN A 20 -16.44 11.79 -5.09
C GLN A 20 -16.82 12.29 -3.70
N ASN A 21 -15.85 12.52 -2.82
CA ASN A 21 -16.09 12.94 -1.43
C ASN A 21 -15.84 14.44 -1.21
N ASP A 22 -14.88 15.03 -1.93
CA ASP A 22 -14.45 16.42 -1.78
C ASP A 22 -15.28 17.35 -2.67
N VAL A 23 -16.58 17.39 -2.42
CA VAL A 23 -17.56 18.16 -3.20
C VAL A 23 -17.78 19.57 -2.66
N ILE A 24 -17.95 20.53 -3.57
CA ILE A 24 -18.27 21.92 -3.23
C ILE A 24 -19.69 22.22 -3.69
N TRP A 25 -20.54 22.61 -2.74
CA TRP A 25 -21.88 23.11 -3.04
C TRP A 25 -21.80 24.56 -3.54
N ALA A 26 -22.21 24.75 -4.80
CA ALA A 26 -22.23 26.05 -5.46
C ALA A 26 -23.42 26.13 -6.44
N ILE A 27 -23.93 27.35 -6.65
CA ILE A 27 -25.05 27.65 -7.53
C ILE A 27 -24.62 27.57 -9.00
N ASN A 28 -23.36 27.89 -9.29
CA ASN A 28 -22.79 27.83 -10.63
C ASN A 28 -21.27 27.57 -10.56
N ARG A 29 -20.65 27.39 -11.74
CA ARG A 29 -19.22 27.09 -11.87
C ARG A 29 -18.32 28.21 -11.33
N ALA A 30 -18.62 29.48 -11.63
CA ALA A 30 -17.82 30.60 -11.14
C ALA A 30 -17.75 30.62 -9.61
N GLN A 31 -18.88 30.43 -8.93
CA GLN A 31 -18.92 30.34 -7.48
C GLN A 31 -18.19 29.10 -6.94
N ALA A 32 -18.24 27.97 -7.65
CA ALA A 32 -17.47 26.79 -7.27
C ALA A 32 -15.97 27.06 -7.33
N ASP A 33 -15.51 27.74 -8.38
CA ASP A 33 -14.10 28.07 -8.60
C ASP A 33 -13.60 29.05 -7.53
N ASP A 34 -14.38 30.08 -7.18
CA ASP A 34 -14.10 31.01 -6.07
C ASP A 34 -14.01 30.29 -4.71
N LYS A 35 -14.78 29.21 -4.53
CA LYS A 35 -14.74 28.37 -3.33
C LYS A 35 -13.61 27.32 -3.35
N GLY A 36 -12.74 27.32 -4.37
CA GLY A 36 -11.63 26.37 -4.50
C GLY A 36 -11.99 25.07 -5.23
N GLY A 37 -12.97 25.12 -6.13
CA GLY A 37 -13.39 24.00 -6.99
C GLY A 37 -12.37 23.60 -8.04
N ILE A 38 -11.34 24.44 -8.25
CA ILE A 38 -10.17 24.10 -9.06
C ILE A 38 -9.04 23.70 -8.11
N LYS A 39 -8.59 22.45 -8.24
CA LYS A 39 -7.38 21.96 -7.58
C LYS A 39 -6.26 21.87 -8.61
N GLN A 40 -5.24 22.70 -8.45
CA GLN A 40 -4.04 22.63 -9.27
C GLN A 40 -3.20 21.42 -8.85
N LYS A 41 -2.65 20.72 -9.83
CA LYS A 41 -1.70 19.61 -9.64
C LYS A 41 -0.44 19.88 -10.43
N GLN A 42 0.70 19.51 -9.87
CA GLN A 42 1.95 19.52 -10.63
C GLN A 42 1.89 18.42 -11.69
N LYS A 43 2.49 18.66 -12.87
CA LYS A 43 2.54 17.63 -13.94
C LYS A 43 3.35 16.41 -13.52
N PHE A 44 4.39 16.62 -12.71
CA PHE A 44 5.29 15.60 -12.18
C PHE A 44 5.56 15.90 -10.70
N PRO A 45 4.58 15.66 -9.82
CA PRO A 45 4.79 15.88 -8.39
C PRO A 45 5.84 14.87 -7.91
N GLN A 46 6.64 15.28 -6.93
CA GLN A 46 7.47 14.32 -6.21
C GLN A 46 6.56 13.31 -5.51
N LYS A 47 6.97 12.04 -5.54
CA LYS A 47 6.19 10.94 -4.99
C LYS A 47 7.07 10.05 -4.14
N VAL A 48 6.45 9.44 -3.15
CA VAL A 48 7.08 8.47 -2.26
C VAL A 48 6.21 7.22 -2.22
N MET A 49 6.82 6.06 -2.43
CA MET A 49 6.12 4.79 -2.27
C MET A 49 6.34 4.28 -0.86
N VAL A 50 5.26 3.98 -0.16
CA VAL A 50 5.27 3.44 1.19
C VAL A 50 4.72 2.04 1.16
N TRP A 51 5.35 1.15 1.91
CA TRP A 51 4.89 -0.22 2.10
C TRP A 51 4.82 -0.54 3.59
N PHE A 52 3.81 -1.29 3.99
CA PHE A 52 3.79 -1.99 5.28
C PHE A 52 2.79 -3.13 5.28
N ASP A 53 2.91 -4.01 6.27
CA ASP A 53 1.95 -5.07 6.54
C ASP A 53 1.06 -4.74 7.73
N VAL A 54 -0.15 -5.30 7.69
CA VAL A 54 -1.10 -5.30 8.80
C VAL A 54 -1.60 -6.70 9.12
N CYS A 55 -1.84 -6.94 10.40
CA CYS A 55 -2.62 -8.08 10.86
C CYS A 55 -3.45 -7.69 12.08
N SER A 56 -4.22 -8.63 12.62
CA SER A 56 -5.06 -8.41 13.81
C SER A 56 -4.29 -8.02 15.07
N LYS A 57 -2.95 -8.14 15.10
CA LYS A 57 -2.11 -7.79 16.24
C LYS A 57 -1.31 -6.48 16.06
N GLY A 58 -1.43 -5.81 14.91
CA GLY A 58 -0.76 -4.54 14.65
C GLY A 58 -0.16 -4.45 13.25
N VAL A 59 0.73 -3.46 13.06
CA VAL A 59 1.37 -3.12 11.80
C VAL A 59 2.90 -3.26 11.86
N THR A 60 3.53 -3.53 10.72
CA THR A 60 5.00 -3.47 10.62
C THR A 60 5.49 -2.02 10.65
N PRO A 61 6.79 -1.80 10.89
CA PRO A 61 7.44 -0.55 10.51
C PRO A 61 7.21 -0.25 9.03
N LEU A 62 7.08 1.05 8.70
CA LEU A 62 6.97 1.51 7.33
C LEU A 62 8.29 1.31 6.59
N ILE A 63 8.20 0.83 5.34
CA ILE A 63 9.30 0.87 4.39
C ILE A 63 9.00 1.98 3.40
N ILE A 64 9.93 2.92 3.28
CA ILE A 64 9.82 4.06 2.37
C ILE A 64 10.77 3.82 1.20
N PHE A 65 10.24 3.95 -0.01
CA PHE A 65 11.01 3.97 -1.24
C PHE A 65 11.00 5.39 -1.80
N ASP A 66 12.21 5.92 -1.88
CA ASP A 66 12.58 7.30 -2.12
C ASP A 66 12.44 7.72 -3.59
N GLU A 67 12.97 6.97 -4.57
CA GLU A 67 13.06 7.51 -5.94
C GLU A 67 12.88 6.51 -7.10
N GLU A 68 12.55 5.24 -6.85
CA GLU A 68 12.38 4.26 -7.93
C GLU A 68 11.14 3.39 -7.77
N THR A 69 10.59 2.97 -8.91
CA THR A 69 9.59 1.90 -9.00
C THR A 69 10.12 0.65 -8.31
N LEU A 70 9.35 0.12 -7.36
CA LEU A 70 9.65 -1.14 -6.69
C LEU A 70 9.74 -2.26 -7.73
N ASN A 71 10.92 -2.85 -7.87
CA ASN A 71 11.16 -4.04 -8.69
C ASN A 71 11.25 -5.29 -7.81
N HIS A 72 11.25 -6.47 -8.45
CA HIS A 72 11.28 -7.74 -7.73
C HIS A 72 12.52 -7.93 -6.85
N GLU A 73 13.69 -7.44 -7.26
CA GLU A 73 14.90 -7.58 -6.45
C GLU A 73 14.84 -6.75 -5.17
N ARG A 74 14.43 -5.48 -5.29
CA ARG A 74 14.23 -4.58 -4.14
C ARG A 74 13.16 -5.13 -3.22
N TYR A 75 12.08 -5.65 -3.79
CA TYR A 75 11.01 -6.28 -3.04
C TYR A 75 11.53 -7.48 -2.23
N ILE A 76 12.24 -8.43 -2.85
CA ILE A 76 12.84 -9.58 -2.16
C ILE A 76 13.85 -9.15 -1.08
N LYS A 77 14.69 -8.13 -1.36
CA LYS A 77 15.77 -7.71 -0.46
C LYS A 77 15.30 -6.83 0.70
N LYS A 78 14.34 -5.93 0.47
CA LYS A 78 13.91 -4.92 1.46
C LYS A 78 12.60 -5.29 2.15
N VAL A 79 11.62 -5.84 1.41
CA VAL A 79 10.27 -6.06 1.90
C VAL A 79 10.12 -7.41 2.61
N LEU A 80 10.41 -8.49 1.90
CA LEU A 80 10.14 -9.85 2.38
C LEU A 80 10.82 -10.21 3.71
N PRO A 81 12.06 -9.75 4.02
CA PRO A 81 12.68 -10.01 5.31
C PRO A 81 11.96 -9.33 6.48
N VAL A 82 11.39 -8.13 6.25
CA VAL A 82 10.63 -7.39 7.25
C VAL A 82 9.30 -8.11 7.53
N ALA A 83 8.57 -8.47 6.48
CA ALA A 83 7.34 -9.27 6.57
C ALA A 83 7.58 -10.58 7.32
N LYS A 84 8.62 -11.34 6.93
CA LYS A 84 9.00 -12.61 7.56
C LYS A 84 9.28 -12.45 9.04
N LYS A 85 10.13 -11.49 9.39
CA LYS A 85 10.52 -11.23 10.78
C LYS A 85 9.32 -10.86 11.64
N TYR A 86 8.43 -10.02 11.12
CA TYR A 86 7.24 -9.59 11.84
C TYR A 86 6.20 -10.70 11.96
N GLY A 87 5.88 -11.40 10.87
CA GLY A 87 4.98 -12.55 10.87
C GLY A 87 5.42 -13.61 11.87
N ASN A 88 6.70 -13.99 11.86
CA ASN A 88 7.26 -14.95 12.80
C ASN A 88 7.22 -14.46 14.26
N LYS A 89 7.50 -13.17 14.49
CA LYS A 89 7.40 -12.56 15.83
C LYS A 89 5.98 -12.62 16.38
N VAL A 90 4.98 -12.38 15.52
CA VAL A 90 3.58 -12.17 15.92
C VAL A 90 2.79 -13.47 15.97
N PHE A 91 3.06 -14.41 15.05
CA PHE A 91 2.30 -15.63 14.84
C PHE A 91 3.12 -16.92 14.98
N GLY A 92 4.43 -16.84 15.20
CA GLY A 92 5.31 -18.01 15.19
C GLY A 92 5.42 -18.58 13.77
N ASN A 93 5.33 -19.91 13.64
CA ASN A 93 5.54 -20.59 12.36
C ASN A 93 4.25 -20.97 11.65
N ASP A 94 3.11 -20.38 12.01
CA ASP A 94 1.80 -20.69 11.44
C ASP A 94 1.07 -19.40 11.09
N TRP A 95 1.27 -18.93 9.86
CA TRP A 95 0.61 -17.75 9.29
C TRP A 95 0.69 -17.76 7.77
N THR A 96 -0.17 -16.96 7.14
CA THR A 96 -0.23 -16.80 5.69
C THR A 96 0.09 -15.37 5.30
N PHE A 97 1.04 -15.20 4.38
CA PHE A 97 1.30 -13.90 3.76
C PHE A 97 0.31 -13.63 2.62
N GLN A 98 -0.27 -12.44 2.59
CA GLN A 98 -1.15 -11.98 1.51
C GLN A 98 -0.56 -10.71 0.86
N GLN A 99 -0.60 -10.68 -0.47
CA GLN A 99 -0.23 -9.54 -1.30
C GLN A 99 -1.06 -9.56 -2.59
N ASP A 100 -1.04 -8.46 -3.35
CA ASP A 100 -1.68 -8.39 -4.66
C ASP A 100 -0.85 -9.06 -5.79
N ASN A 101 -1.38 -9.07 -7.01
CA ASN A 101 -0.70 -9.66 -8.17
C ASN A 101 0.17 -8.66 -8.95
N SER A 102 0.79 -7.68 -8.28
CA SER A 102 1.69 -6.74 -8.94
C SER A 102 2.92 -7.44 -9.57
N LYS A 103 3.57 -6.78 -10.55
CA LYS A 103 4.69 -7.38 -11.31
C LYS A 103 5.84 -7.87 -10.42
N PRO A 104 6.29 -7.14 -9.39
CA PRO A 104 7.30 -7.64 -8.44
C PRO A 104 6.89 -8.91 -7.71
N HIS A 105 5.61 -9.05 -7.38
CA HIS A 105 5.07 -10.13 -6.54
C HIS A 105 5.00 -11.45 -7.32
N ILE A 106 4.54 -11.38 -8.56
CA ILE A 106 4.38 -12.56 -9.43
C ILE A 106 5.68 -12.95 -10.14
N HIS A 107 6.74 -12.16 -10.01
CA HIS A 107 8.01 -12.44 -10.67
C HIS A 107 8.57 -13.80 -10.24
N ARG A 108 9.18 -14.53 -11.19
CA ARG A 108 9.66 -15.90 -10.98
C ARG A 108 10.57 -16.02 -9.75
N LEU A 109 11.49 -15.08 -9.55
CA LEU A 109 12.41 -15.09 -8.40
C LEU A 109 11.70 -14.85 -7.08
N THR A 110 10.67 -14.00 -7.06
CA THR A 110 9.85 -13.73 -5.87
C THR A 110 9.04 -14.96 -5.49
N GLN A 111 8.42 -15.60 -6.47
CA GLN A 111 7.68 -16.85 -6.29
C GLN A 111 8.58 -18.01 -5.84
N GLN A 112 9.81 -18.10 -6.36
CA GLN A 112 10.81 -19.07 -5.88
C GLN A 112 11.22 -18.78 -4.44
N TRP A 113 11.37 -17.51 -4.07
CA TRP A 113 11.65 -17.11 -2.69
C TRP A 113 10.54 -17.60 -1.75
N TYR A 114 9.25 -17.41 -2.08
CA TYR A 114 8.15 -17.89 -1.24
C TYR A 114 8.16 -19.40 -0.99
N LYS A 115 8.54 -20.17 -2.01
CA LYS A 115 8.61 -21.64 -1.95
C LYS A 115 9.83 -22.16 -1.17
N GLY A 116 10.74 -21.28 -0.75
CA GLY A 116 11.87 -21.66 0.09
C GLY A 116 11.38 -22.14 1.46
N LYS A 117 11.80 -23.33 1.89
CA LYS A 117 11.32 -23.99 3.13
C LYS A 117 11.43 -23.13 4.39
N ASP A 118 12.42 -22.24 4.43
CA ASP A 118 12.68 -21.40 5.60
C ASP A 118 12.05 -20.01 5.50
N ASN A 119 11.31 -19.68 4.44
CA ASN A 119 10.86 -18.31 4.17
C ASN A 119 9.50 -17.97 4.80
N PHE A 120 8.40 -18.24 4.11
CA PHE A 120 7.06 -18.06 4.67
C PHE A 120 6.42 -19.42 4.95
N PRO A 121 5.71 -19.59 6.08
CA PRO A 121 5.01 -20.83 6.34
C PRO A 121 3.94 -21.12 5.28
N ASN A 122 3.16 -20.09 4.93
CA ASN A 122 2.19 -20.12 3.85
C ASN A 122 2.14 -18.74 3.17
N PHE A 123 1.71 -18.71 1.91
CA PHE A 123 1.41 -17.46 1.20
C PHE A 123 0.24 -17.69 0.23
N ILE A 124 -0.51 -16.63 -0.07
CA ILE A 124 -1.51 -16.64 -1.13
C ILE A 124 -0.77 -16.38 -2.44
N ASP A 125 -0.77 -17.37 -3.34
CA ASP A 125 -0.14 -17.24 -4.64
C ASP A 125 -1.02 -16.49 -5.65
N LYS A 126 -0.46 -16.25 -6.84
CA LYS A 126 -1.09 -15.46 -7.89
C LYS A 126 -2.42 -16.01 -8.40
N ASP A 127 -2.64 -17.32 -8.26
CA ASP A 127 -3.81 -18.00 -8.80
C ASP A 127 -4.96 -18.01 -7.77
N HIS A 128 -4.65 -17.71 -6.50
CA HIS A 128 -5.62 -17.66 -5.41
C HIS A 128 -6.02 -16.25 -4.99
N TRP A 129 -5.20 -15.22 -5.29
CA TRP A 129 -5.62 -13.83 -5.09
C TRP A 129 -6.35 -13.29 -6.33
N PRO A 130 -7.63 -12.89 -6.21
CA PRO A 130 -8.36 -12.38 -7.37
C PRO A 130 -7.81 -11.02 -7.83
N PRO A 131 -7.70 -10.79 -9.15
CA PRO A 131 -7.28 -9.51 -9.69
C PRO A 131 -8.28 -8.40 -9.33
N ASN A 132 -7.80 -7.15 -9.23
CA ASN A 132 -8.63 -5.96 -8.98
C ASN A 132 -9.56 -6.08 -7.76
N SER A 133 -9.11 -6.73 -6.68
CA SER A 133 -9.90 -6.95 -5.47
C SER A 133 -9.34 -6.22 -4.23
N PRO A 134 -9.20 -4.87 -4.27
CA PRO A 134 -8.73 -4.10 -3.12
C PRO A 134 -9.70 -4.14 -1.94
N ASP A 135 -10.97 -4.46 -2.19
CA ASP A 135 -12.04 -4.69 -1.20
C ASP A 135 -11.78 -5.90 -0.30
N LEU A 136 -10.92 -6.83 -0.71
CA LEU A 136 -10.53 -7.99 0.08
C LEU A 136 -9.27 -7.75 0.93
N ASN A 137 -8.57 -6.61 0.76
CA ASN A 137 -7.37 -6.27 1.49
C ASN A 137 -7.63 -5.09 2.46
N PRO A 138 -7.46 -5.25 3.78
CA PRO A 138 -7.68 -4.17 4.76
C PRO A 138 -6.85 -2.91 4.50
N LEU A 139 -5.68 -3.05 3.87
CA LEU A 139 -4.90 -1.89 3.43
C LEU A 139 -5.65 -1.11 2.36
N GLY A 140 -6.16 -1.81 1.34
CA GLY A 140 -6.88 -1.25 0.21
C GLY A 140 -8.21 -0.59 0.59
N TYR A 141 -9.07 -1.25 1.37
CA TYR A 141 -10.42 -0.75 1.64
C TYR A 141 -10.53 0.21 2.84
N CYS A 142 -9.52 0.28 3.72
CA CYS A 142 -9.63 1.05 4.97
C CYS A 142 -8.34 1.77 5.35
N ILE A 143 -7.26 1.04 5.62
CA ILE A 143 -6.14 1.61 6.38
C ILE A 143 -5.44 2.72 5.60
N TRP A 144 -5.28 2.60 4.29
CA TRP A 144 -4.69 3.66 3.50
C TRP A 144 -5.50 4.96 3.51
N ASN A 145 -6.83 4.85 3.57
CA ASN A 145 -7.71 6.00 3.68
C ASN A 145 -7.56 6.66 5.06
N GLU A 146 -7.55 5.89 6.13
CA GLU A 146 -7.29 6.40 7.48
C GLU A 146 -5.91 7.05 7.61
N PHE A 147 -4.88 6.43 7.03
CA PHE A 147 -3.53 6.96 7.02
C PHE A 147 -3.48 8.36 6.40
N VAL A 148 -4.13 8.54 5.25
CA VAL A 148 -4.21 9.82 4.53
C VAL A 148 -4.96 10.90 5.33
N HIS A 149 -6.06 10.52 6.00
CA HIS A 149 -6.84 11.46 6.81
C HIS A 149 -6.09 11.96 8.05
N GLN A 150 -5.19 11.15 8.59
CA GLN A 150 -4.35 11.52 9.74
C GLN A 150 -3.09 12.31 9.34
N MET A 151 -2.73 12.32 8.05
CA MET A 151 -1.56 13.07 7.57
C MET A 151 -1.80 14.58 7.66
N ASN A 152 -0.86 15.28 8.30
CA ASN A 152 -0.84 16.73 8.26
C ASN A 152 -0.18 17.22 6.97
N TRP A 153 -0.99 17.33 5.91
CA TRP A 153 -0.56 17.78 4.59
C TRP A 153 0.08 19.18 4.56
N ASN A 154 -0.11 20.02 5.59
CA ASN A 154 0.56 21.31 5.69
C ASN A 154 2.05 21.19 6.04
N LYS A 155 2.50 20.05 6.58
CA LYS A 155 3.90 19.78 6.93
C LYS A 155 4.66 18.97 5.87
N VAL A 156 3.96 18.53 4.82
CA VAL A 156 4.51 17.71 3.74
C VAL A 156 5.04 18.58 2.59
N LYS A 157 4.75 19.89 2.62
CA LYS A 157 5.17 20.89 1.63
C LYS A 157 6.56 21.45 1.91
#